data_AF-A0A7K4BIG4-F1
#
_entry.id   AF-A0A7K4BIG4-F1
#
_cell.length_a   1.000
_cell.length_b   1.000
_cell.length_c   1.000
_cell.angle_alpha   90.00
_cell.angle_beta   90.00
_cell.angle_gamma   90.00
#
_symmetry.space_group_name_H-M   'P 1'
#
loop_
_entity.id
_entity.type
_entity.pdbx_description
1 polymer ?
#
loop_
_entity_poly.entity_id
_entity_poly.type
_entity_poly.pdbx_seq_one_letter_code
_entity_poly.pdbx_strand_id
1 'polypeptide(L)'
;MKTIADIDEKIRDGSAVVYTATEFKRLVREGVDISAADVDVVTTGTCGVMSGTTAVLSVPVTGPGVFERAEKAWLNGVPCMPGPCP
;
A
#
# COMPACT_ATOMS: atom_id res chain seq x y z
N MET A 1 7.20 31.65 -8.94
CA MET A 1 7.04 30.45 -8.09
C MET A 1 5.55 30.36 -7.79
N LYS A 2 4.90 29.23 -8.11
CA LYS A 2 3.46 29.04 -7.84
C LYS A 2 3.26 28.85 -6.34
N THR A 3 2.20 29.41 -5.77
CA THR A 3 1.86 29.17 -4.37
C THR A 3 0.95 27.95 -4.24
N ILE A 4 0.89 27.35 -3.05
CA ILE A 4 -0.02 26.22 -2.78
C ILE A 4 -1.48 26.67 -2.93
N ALA A 5 -1.80 27.90 -2.52
CA ALA A 5 -3.16 28.45 -2.66
C ALA A 5 -3.61 28.53 -4.13
N ASP A 6 -2.72 28.98 -5.02
CA ASP A 6 -3.00 29.04 -6.46
C ASP A 6 -3.23 27.63 -7.05
N ILE A 7 -2.43 26.66 -6.62
CA ILE A 7 -2.55 25.26 -7.08
C ILE A 7 -3.87 24.66 -6.57
N ASP A 8 -4.26 24.90 -5.32
CA ASP A 8 -5.52 24.42 -4.76
C ASP A 8 -6.74 24.98 -5.48
N GLU A 9 -6.70 26.25 -5.89
CA GLU A 9 -7.76 26.86 -6.70
C GLU A 9 -7.90 26.16 -8.05
N LYS A 10 -6.77 25.94 -8.75
CA LYS A 10 -6.73 25.18 -10.01
C LYS A 10 -7.20 23.74 -9.89
N ILE A 11 -6.98 23.11 -8.75
CA ILE A 11 -7.48 21.75 -8.49
C ILE A 11 -9.00 21.79 -8.33
N ARG A 12 -9.55 22.79 -7.63
CA ARG A 12 -11.00 22.93 -7.43
C ARG A 12 -11.74 23.32 -8.71
N ASP A 13 -11.14 24.16 -9.55
CA ASP A 13 -11.73 24.58 -10.82
C ASP A 13 -11.53 23.55 -11.96
N GLY A 14 -10.68 22.54 -11.75
CA GLY A 14 -10.39 21.47 -12.71
C GLY A 14 -9.41 21.87 -13.82
N SER A 15 -8.75 23.03 -13.72
CA SER A 15 -7.76 23.52 -14.69
C SER A 15 -6.31 23.14 -14.34
N ALA A 16 -6.08 22.49 -13.21
CA ALA A 16 -4.74 22.04 -12.81
C ALA A 16 -4.12 21.08 -13.83
N VAL A 17 -2.88 21.34 -14.22
CA VAL A 17 -2.08 20.44 -15.04
C VAL A 17 -1.42 19.40 -14.12
N VAL A 18 -1.92 18.17 -14.18
CA VAL A 18 -1.49 17.05 -13.32
C VAL A 18 -0.80 15.97 -14.15
N TYR A 19 0.38 15.53 -13.73
CA TYR A 19 1.09 14.39 -14.30
C TYR A 19 1.31 13.29 -13.26
N THR A 20 1.38 12.04 -13.70
CA THR A 20 2.01 10.98 -12.91
C THR A 20 3.53 11.10 -12.98
N ALA A 21 4.23 10.60 -11.96
CA ALA A 21 5.68 10.53 -11.96
C ALA A 21 6.26 9.78 -13.18
N THR A 22 5.53 8.81 -13.73
CA THR A 22 5.93 8.06 -14.92
C THR A 22 5.81 8.90 -16.19
N GLU A 23 4.69 9.62 -16.37
CA GLU A 23 4.49 10.51 -17.53
C GLU A 23 5.49 11.65 -17.53
N PHE A 24 5.70 12.29 -16.38
CA PHE A 24 6.67 13.38 -16.25
C PHE A 24 8.09 12.91 -16.63
N LYS A 25 8.52 11.76 -16.11
CA LYS A 25 9.84 11.18 -16.47
C LYS A 25 9.94 10.83 -17.96
N ARG A 26 8.85 10.42 -18.59
CA ARG A 26 8.84 10.12 -20.03
C ARG A 26 9.06 11.38 -20.86
N LEU A 27 8.34 12.46 -20.57
CA LEU A 27 8.49 13.74 -21.26
C LEU A 27 9.92 14.28 -21.17
N VAL A 28 10.53 14.24 -19.99
CA VAL A 28 11.93 14.65 -19.79
C VAL A 28 12.90 13.80 -20.63
N ARG A 29 12.68 12.47 -20.72
CA ARG A 29 13.52 11.59 -21.54
C ARG A 29 13.36 11.79 -23.04
N GLU A 30 12.17 12.18 -23.48
CA GLU A 30 11.86 12.50 -24.88
C GLU A 30 12.43 13.88 -25.29
N GLY A 31 13.09 14.60 -24.37
CA GLY A 31 13.70 15.91 -24.64
C GLY A 31 12.70 17.06 -24.68
N VAL A 32 11.49 16.86 -24.13
CA VAL A 32 10.50 17.93 -23.98
C VAL A 32 11.02 18.93 -22.95
N ASP A 33 11.09 20.20 -23.34
CA ASP A 33 11.40 21.30 -22.43
C ASP A 33 10.21 21.54 -21.50
N ILE A 34 10.18 20.79 -20.40
CA ILE A 34 9.14 20.87 -19.37
C ILE A 34 9.74 21.44 -18.10
N SER A 35 9.12 22.50 -17.59
CA SER A 35 9.57 23.20 -16.40
C SER A 35 8.52 23.12 -15.28
N ALA A 36 8.91 23.56 -14.08
CA ALA A 36 7.96 23.71 -12.97
C ALA A 36 6.88 24.79 -13.23
N ALA A 37 7.03 25.61 -14.28
CA ALA A 37 5.98 26.54 -14.69
C ALA A 37 4.83 25.82 -15.42
N ASP A 38 5.11 24.69 -16.08
CA ASP A 38 4.16 23.99 -16.95
C ASP A 38 3.34 22.93 -16.21
N VAL A 39 3.75 22.56 -15.00
CA VAL A 39 3.11 21.54 -14.17
C VAL A 39 2.60 22.14 -12.87
N ASP A 40 1.38 21.79 -12.48
CA ASP A 40 0.82 22.18 -11.17
C ASP A 40 1.01 21.07 -10.13
N VAL A 41 0.79 19.81 -10.49
CA VAL A 41 0.94 18.65 -9.57
C VAL A 41 1.62 17.48 -10.27
N VAL A 42 2.59 16.85 -9.58
CA VAL A 42 3.11 15.53 -9.97
C VAL A 42 2.73 14.51 -8.91
N THR A 43 1.91 13.53 -9.30
CA THR A 43 1.48 12.45 -8.42
C THR A 43 2.51 11.34 -8.39
N THR A 44 2.98 11.01 -7.18
CA THR A 44 3.84 9.85 -6.92
C THR A 44 3.02 8.83 -6.13
N GLY A 45 2.97 7.60 -6.63
CA GLY A 45 2.34 6.48 -5.93
C GLY A 45 3.36 5.37 -5.76
N THR A 46 3.55 4.90 -4.53
CA THR A 46 4.29 3.67 -4.25
C THR A 46 3.27 2.60 -3.86
N CYS A 47 3.12 1.57 -4.69
CA CYS A 47 2.42 0.37 -4.27
C CYS A 47 3.46 -0.53 -3.58
N GLY A 48 3.60 -0.36 -2.26
CA GLY A 48 4.30 -1.35 -1.46
C GLY A 48 3.46 -2.61 -1.40
N VAL A 49 4.05 -3.78 -1.69
CA VAL A 49 3.43 -5.05 -1.31
C VAL A 49 3.33 -5.01 0.20
N MET A 50 2.13 -4.79 0.75
CA MET A 50 1.93 -4.81 2.20
C MET A 50 2.42 -6.18 2.70
N SER A 51 3.52 -6.19 3.45
CA SER A 51 4.01 -7.37 4.14
C SER A 51 2.86 -7.86 5.02
N GLY A 52 2.24 -8.97 4.66
CA GLY A 52 1.27 -9.60 5.54
C GLY A 52 1.91 -9.78 6.91
N THR A 53 1.23 -9.32 7.97
CA THR A 53 1.70 -9.57 9.33
C THR A 53 1.20 -10.95 9.74
N THR A 54 2.13 -11.86 10.06
CA THR A 54 1.81 -13.22 10.52
C THR A 54 2.11 -13.33 12.02
N ALA A 55 1.19 -13.93 12.77
CA ALA A 55 1.40 -14.31 14.16
C ALA A 55 1.38 -15.84 14.28
N VAL A 56 2.35 -16.41 14.98
CA VAL A 56 2.40 -17.83 15.33
C VAL A 56 2.15 -17.95 16.82
N LEU A 57 1.09 -18.67 17.19
CA LEU A 57 0.64 -18.82 18.57
C LEU A 57 0.77 -20.30 18.96
N SER A 58 1.32 -20.56 20.15
CA SER A 58 1.30 -21.88 20.77
C SER A 58 0.23 -21.88 21.85
N VAL A 59 -0.75 -22.79 21.73
CA VAL A 59 -1.88 -22.88 22.65
C VAL A 59 -1.90 -24.28 23.25
N PRO A 60 -1.64 -24.44 24.56
CA PRO A 60 -1.71 -25.74 25.21
C PRO A 60 -3.19 -26.19 25.28
N VAL A 61 -3.52 -27.30 24.62
CA VAL A 61 -4.90 -27.80 24.55
C VAL A 61 -5.21 -28.74 25.72
N THR A 62 -4.32 -29.69 26.03
CA THR A 62 -4.51 -30.71 27.07
C THR A 62 -3.17 -31.34 27.45
N GLY A 63 -3.19 -32.31 28.38
CA GLY A 63 -2.01 -33.07 28.78
C GLY A 63 -1.47 -34.00 27.68
N PRO A 64 -0.26 -34.56 27.87
CA PRO A 64 0.39 -35.43 26.88
C PRO A 64 -0.46 -36.64 26.48
N GLY A 65 -0.50 -36.96 25.19
CA GLY A 65 -1.15 -38.16 24.65
C GLY A 65 -2.69 -38.09 24.54
N VAL A 66 -3.30 -36.98 24.94
CA VAL A 66 -4.76 -36.78 24.84
C VAL A 66 -5.15 -36.03 23.57
N PHE A 67 -4.25 -35.22 23.01
CA PHE A 67 -4.45 -34.45 21.79
C PHE A 67 -3.25 -34.61 20.87
N GLU A 68 -3.53 -34.85 19.58
CA GLU A 68 -2.49 -35.08 18.57
C GLU A 68 -2.37 -33.91 17.60
N ARG A 69 -3.49 -33.39 17.08
CA ARG A 69 -3.51 -32.26 16.15
C ARG A 69 -4.90 -31.65 16.00
N ALA A 70 -4.96 -30.34 15.72
CA ALA A 70 -6.18 -29.68 15.26
C ALA A 70 -6.33 -29.80 13.73
N GLU A 71 -7.52 -30.20 13.27
CA GLU A 71 -7.88 -30.14 11.85
C GLU A 71 -8.19 -28.71 11.40
N LYS A 72 -8.83 -27.94 12.28
CA LYS A 72 -9.26 -26.55 12.05
C LYS A 72 -9.11 -25.73 13.33
N ALA A 73 -8.80 -24.46 13.19
CA ALA A 73 -8.66 -23.53 14.31
C ALA A 73 -9.25 -22.17 13.95
N TRP A 74 -9.78 -21.47 14.95
CA TRP A 74 -10.26 -20.10 14.82
C TRP A 74 -9.80 -19.28 16.02
N LEU A 75 -9.42 -18.04 15.76
CA LEU A 75 -9.16 -17.03 16.78
C LEU A 75 -10.18 -15.91 16.61
N ASN A 76 -11.10 -15.76 17.57
CA ASN A 76 -12.20 -14.79 17.48
C ASN A 76 -13.01 -14.90 16.17
N GLY A 77 -13.25 -16.12 15.69
CA GLY A 77 -13.98 -16.38 14.45
C GLY A 77 -13.15 -16.24 13.17
N VAL A 78 -11.90 -15.79 13.26
CA VAL A 78 -10.97 -15.74 12.11
C VAL A 78 -10.31 -17.11 11.94
N PRO A 79 -10.37 -17.72 10.74
CA PRO A 79 -9.74 -19.02 10.49
C PRO A 79 -8.21 -18.93 10.63
N CYS A 80 -7.64 -19.89 11.34
CA CYS A 80 -6.20 -20.04 11.53
C CYS A 80 -5.68 -21.26 10.78
N MET A 81 -4.37 -21.31 10.57
CA MET A 81 -3.70 -22.49 10.02
C MET A 81 -3.13 -23.34 11.17
N PRO A 82 -3.69 -24.55 11.45
CA PRO A 82 -3.14 -25.42 12.47
C PRO A 82 -1.70 -25.83 12.16
N GLY A 83 -0.80 -25.64 13.11
CA GLY A 83 0.58 -26.06 13.00
C GLY A 83 0.74 -27.59 13.04
N PRO A 84 1.93 -28.11 12.69
CA PRO A 84 2.19 -29.55 12.64
C PRO A 84 2.41 -30.21 14.01
N CYS A 85 2.43 -29.44 15.12
CA CYS A 85 2.79 -29.93 16.45
C CYS A 85 1.55 -29.98 17.37
N PRO A 86 1.36 -31.06 18.16
CA PRO A 86 0.51 -31.04 19.35
C PRO A 86 1.03 -30.09 20.44
#